data_AF-A0A7Z9ICH2-F1
#
_entry.id   AF-A0A7Z9ICH2-F1
#
_cell.length_a   1.000
_cell.length_b   1.000
_cell.length_c   1.000
_cell.angle_alpha   90.00
_cell.angle_beta   90.00
_cell.angle_gamma   90.00
#
_symmetry.space_group_name_H-M   'P 1'
#
loop_
_entity.id
_entity.type
_entity.pdbx_description
1 polymer ?
#
loop_
_entity_poly.entity_id
_entity_poly.type
_entity_poly.pdbx_seq_one_letter_code
_entity_poly.pdbx_strand_id
1 'polypeptide(L)'
;MPSQNLIVDKNEQGFTLIEVLVSVVILVIGFMAVIALVSVSDRTLQNSVDRAQLNAQANEIIETLHSDQSNIAEYDNKNIGKCGSLSTSKGKTEQLARLKRWCERMKGESGETASRDKRVVRVTKKKIGKREVNIVTVELTSKDGKNTVFTKRVFYAP
;
A
#
# COMPACT_ATOMS: atom_id res chain seq x y z
N MET A 1 49.25 31.52 66.58
CA MET A 1 48.55 31.11 65.36
C MET A 1 49.50 30.24 64.53
N PRO A 2 49.18 28.97 64.27
CA PRO A 2 49.70 28.25 63.11
C PRO A 2 48.58 27.97 62.11
N SER A 3 48.87 28.28 60.85
CA SER A 3 48.04 28.10 59.67
C SER A 3 47.90 26.61 59.31
N GLN A 4 46.66 26.12 59.20
CA GLN A 4 46.36 24.84 58.57
C GLN A 4 46.59 24.95 57.05
N ASN A 5 47.55 24.17 56.54
CA ASN A 5 47.69 23.94 55.10
C ASN A 5 46.59 22.98 54.65
N LEU A 6 45.64 23.49 53.87
CA LEU A 6 44.67 22.72 53.12
C LEU A 6 45.39 21.94 52.02
N ILE A 7 45.50 20.62 52.20
CA ILE A 7 45.93 19.72 51.13
C ILE A 7 44.73 19.55 50.19
N VAL A 8 44.79 20.20 49.03
CA VAL A 8 43.84 19.97 47.95
C VAL A 8 44.35 18.77 47.15
N ASP A 9 43.78 17.59 47.40
CA ASP A 9 44.00 16.42 46.55
C ASP A 9 43.34 16.65 45.20
N LYS A 10 44.13 17.08 44.21
CA LYS A 10 43.66 17.41 42.87
C LYS A 10 43.94 16.23 41.93
N ASN A 11 43.18 15.15 42.10
CA ASN A 11 43.22 14.01 41.18
C ASN A 11 42.30 14.30 39.97
N GLU A 12 42.71 15.24 39.12
CA GLU A 12 42.04 15.54 37.85
C GLU A 12 42.44 14.46 36.83
N GLN A 13 41.65 13.38 36.75
CA GLN A 13 41.80 12.36 35.72
C GLN A 13 41.40 12.97 34.37
N GLY A 14 42.39 13.45 33.60
CA GLY A 14 42.17 13.94 32.24
C GLY A 14 41.71 12.82 31.29
N PHE A 15 40.78 13.13 30.39
CA PHE A 15 40.33 12.22 29.34
C PHE A 15 41.51 11.68 28.52
N THR A 16 41.55 10.36 28.36
CA THR A 16 42.60 9.73 27.55
C THR A 16 42.26 9.83 26.06
N LEU A 17 43.26 9.95 25.19
CA LEU A 17 43.04 10.03 23.73
C LEU A 17 42.35 8.77 23.18
N ILE A 18 42.58 7.61 23.83
CA ILE A 18 41.92 6.35 23.48
C ILE A 18 40.42 6.36 23.80
N GLU A 19 40.01 7.00 24.89
CA GLU A 19 38.60 7.12 25.29
C GLU A 19 37.80 7.97 24.31
N VAL A 20 38.40 9.05 23.81
CA VAL A 20 37.82 9.87 22.74
C VAL A 20 37.71 9.07 21.44
N LEU A 21 38.74 8.30 21.09
CA LEU A 21 38.73 7.47 19.88
C LEU A 21 37.62 6.40 19.94
N VAL A 22 37.49 5.70 21.07
CA VAL A 22 36.44 4.69 21.28
C VAL A 22 35.05 5.33 21.24
N SER A 23 34.88 6.51 21.85
CA SER A 23 33.61 7.24 21.82
C SER A 23 33.20 7.64 20.39
N VAL A 24 34.14 8.13 19.60
CA VAL A 24 33.90 8.47 18.18
C VAL A 24 33.53 7.22 17.37
N VAL A 25 34.19 6.10 17.58
CA VAL A 25 33.85 4.83 16.90
C VAL A 25 32.43 4.39 17.24
N ILE A 26 32.05 4.43 18.52
CA ILE A 26 30.68 4.08 18.96
C ILE A 26 29.65 5.01 18.33
N LEU A 27 29.92 6.32 18.28
CA LEU A 27 29.03 7.30 17.63
C LEU A 27 28.83 6.99 16.15
N VAL A 28 29.91 6.72 15.41
CA VAL A 28 29.82 6.39 13.97
C VAL A 28 28.98 5.14 13.76
N ILE A 29 29.17 4.09 14.55
CA ILE A 29 28.35 2.87 14.49
C ILE A 29 26.88 3.19 14.79
N GLY A 30 26.62 4.03 15.81
CA GLY A 30 25.27 4.47 16.17
C GLY A 30 24.57 5.19 15.03
N PHE A 31 25.25 6.15 14.37
CA PHE A 31 24.70 6.87 13.23
C PHE A 31 24.43 5.95 12.03
N MET A 32 25.33 5.01 11.74
CA MET A 32 25.11 4.02 10.68
C MET A 32 23.88 3.15 10.93
N ALA A 33 23.69 2.72 12.19
CA ALA A 33 22.51 1.93 12.57
C ALA A 33 21.20 2.73 12.38
N VAL A 34 21.19 4.02 12.75
CA VAL A 34 20.02 4.90 12.57
C VAL A 34 19.69 5.08 11.09
N ILE A 35 20.68 5.36 10.24
CA ILE A 35 20.46 5.53 8.80
C ILE A 35 19.88 4.26 8.17
N ALA A 36 20.42 3.09 8.54
CA ALA A 36 19.90 1.81 8.08
C ALA A 36 18.44 1.60 8.50
N LEU A 37 18.10 1.92 9.75
CA LEU A 37 16.73 1.83 10.26
C LEU A 37 15.78 2.77 9.52
N VAL A 38 16.18 4.02 9.30
CA VAL A 38 15.38 5.01 8.55
C VAL A 38 15.11 4.50 7.13
N SER A 39 16.13 4.00 6.44
CA SER A 39 15.98 3.47 5.08
C SER A 39 14.99 2.30 5.01
N VAL A 40 15.08 1.37 5.96
CA VAL A 40 14.12 0.24 6.05
C VAL A 40 12.72 0.77 6.36
N SER A 41 12.61 1.72 7.30
CA SER A 41 11.33 2.30 7.73
C SER A 41 10.63 2.99 6.56
N ASP A 42 11.34 3.83 5.80
CA ASP A 42 10.80 4.51 4.62
C ASP A 42 10.26 3.51 3.60
N ARG A 43 11.00 2.44 3.32
CA ARG A 43 10.55 1.39 2.41
C ARG A 43 9.29 0.70 2.93
N THR A 44 9.21 0.40 4.22
CA THR A 44 8.02 -0.23 4.81
C THR A 44 6.81 0.70 4.83
N LEU A 45 7.01 1.99 5.09
CA LEU A 45 5.97 3.01 5.08
C LEU A 45 5.42 3.21 3.67
N GLN A 46 6.29 3.34 2.67
CA GLN A 46 5.88 3.45 1.27
C GLN A 46 5.04 2.23 0.83
N ASN A 47 5.48 1.01 1.14
CA ASN A 47 4.70 -0.19 0.84
C ASN A 47 3.34 -0.21 1.55
N SER A 48 3.27 0.31 2.77
CA SER A 48 2.02 0.39 3.54
C SER A 48 1.07 1.41 2.94
N VAL A 49 1.58 2.57 2.53
CA VAL A 49 0.81 3.62 1.82
C VAL A 49 0.28 3.10 0.50
N ASP A 50 1.11 2.44 -0.32
CA ASP A 50 0.69 1.85 -1.59
C ASP A 50 -0.46 0.85 -1.39
N ARG A 51 -0.33 -0.05 -0.41
CA ARG A 51 -1.38 -1.03 -0.09
C ARG A 51 -2.65 -0.36 0.42
N ALA A 52 -2.54 0.71 1.21
CA ALA A 52 -3.70 1.46 1.69
C ALA A 52 -4.45 2.14 0.53
N GLN A 53 -3.73 2.76 -0.41
CA GLN A 53 -4.31 3.36 -1.61
C GLN A 53 -4.99 2.33 -2.50
N LEU A 54 -4.36 1.18 -2.74
CA LEU A 54 -4.96 0.07 -3.50
C LEU A 54 -6.22 -0.47 -2.80
N ASN A 55 -6.21 -0.61 -1.47
CA ASN A 55 -7.38 -1.02 -0.70
C ASN A 55 -8.52 -0.01 -0.79
N ALA A 56 -8.23 1.28 -0.68
CA ALA A 56 -9.22 2.34 -0.81
C ALA A 56 -9.90 2.30 -2.18
N GLN A 57 -9.13 2.15 -3.26
CA GLN A 57 -9.67 2.01 -4.62
C GLN A 57 -10.46 0.73 -4.83
N ALA A 58 -9.95 -0.41 -4.34
CA ALA A 58 -10.67 -1.67 -4.42
C ALA A 58 -12.02 -1.57 -3.70
N ASN A 59 -12.07 -0.88 -2.55
CA ASN A 59 -13.32 -0.65 -1.82
C ASN A 59 -14.25 0.31 -2.56
N GLU A 60 -13.77 1.40 -3.17
CA GLU A 60 -14.59 2.30 -3.99
C GLU A 60 -15.23 1.57 -5.18
N ILE A 61 -14.46 0.70 -5.85
CA ILE A 61 -14.99 -0.16 -6.92
C ILE A 61 -16.10 -1.05 -6.36
N ILE A 62 -15.85 -1.74 -5.25
CA ILE A 62 -16.82 -2.62 -4.61
C ILE A 62 -18.10 -1.88 -4.21
N GLU A 63 -17.99 -0.68 -3.63
CA GLU A 63 -19.14 0.14 -3.22
C GLU A 63 -19.95 0.60 -4.43
N THR A 64 -19.28 1.01 -5.50
CA THR A 64 -19.95 1.37 -6.75
C THR A 64 -20.65 0.16 -7.38
N LEU A 65 -20.04 -1.03 -7.32
CA LEU A 65 -20.67 -2.28 -7.78
C LEU A 65 -21.85 -2.71 -6.91
N HIS A 66 -21.79 -2.41 -5.61
CA HIS A 66 -22.91 -2.61 -4.69
C HIS A 66 -24.08 -1.70 -5.07
N SER A 67 -23.81 -0.43 -5.40
CA SER A 67 -24.83 0.52 -5.86
C SER A 67 -25.42 0.15 -7.23
N ASP A 68 -24.66 -0.49 -8.11
CA ASP A 68 -25.09 -0.89 -9.48
C ASP A 68 -25.35 -2.39 -9.62
N GLN A 69 -25.97 -2.98 -8.60
CA GLN A 69 -26.13 -4.43 -8.52
C GLN A 69 -26.96 -5.03 -9.67
N SER A 70 -27.88 -4.26 -10.25
CA SER A 70 -28.71 -4.68 -11.39
C SER A 70 -27.89 -4.90 -12.66
N ASN A 71 -26.76 -4.21 -12.82
CA ASN A 71 -25.87 -4.30 -13.98
C ASN A 71 -24.56 -5.02 -13.69
N ILE A 72 -24.48 -5.73 -12.57
CA ILE A 72 -23.24 -6.34 -12.06
C ILE A 72 -22.53 -7.28 -13.05
N ALA A 73 -23.30 -7.90 -13.96
CA ALA A 73 -22.76 -8.77 -15.02
C ALA A 73 -21.88 -8.02 -16.03
N GLU A 74 -22.08 -6.72 -16.23
CA GLU A 74 -21.27 -5.88 -17.14
C GLU A 74 -19.84 -5.68 -16.65
N TYR A 75 -19.61 -5.93 -15.35
CA TYR A 75 -18.31 -5.77 -14.71
C TYR A 75 -17.53 -7.09 -14.62
N ASP A 76 -18.11 -8.21 -15.07
CA ASP A 76 -17.43 -9.49 -15.02
C ASP A 76 -16.23 -9.54 -15.98
N ASN A 77 -15.15 -10.11 -15.46
CA ASN A 77 -13.87 -10.33 -16.13
C ASN A 77 -13.29 -9.08 -16.82
N LYS A 78 -13.59 -7.88 -16.29
CA LYS A 78 -13.07 -6.61 -16.83
C LYS A 78 -11.68 -6.35 -16.27
N ASN A 79 -10.72 -6.18 -17.18
CA ASN A 79 -9.37 -5.74 -16.86
C ASN A 79 -9.30 -4.21 -16.98
N ILE A 80 -9.36 -3.53 -15.84
CA ILE A 80 -9.27 -2.06 -15.72
C ILE A 80 -7.83 -1.54 -15.81
N GLY A 81 -6.88 -2.39 -16.18
CA GLY A 81 -5.53 -1.98 -16.53
C GLY A 81 -5.32 -1.75 -18.04
N LYS A 82 -6.29 -2.13 -18.87
CA LYS A 82 -6.24 -1.97 -20.33
C LYS A 82 -7.39 -1.06 -20.81
N CYS A 83 -7.20 0.25 -20.68
CA CYS A 83 -8.28 1.23 -20.90
C CYS A 83 -8.91 1.14 -22.30
N GLY A 84 -8.10 0.81 -23.33
CA GLY A 84 -8.57 0.67 -24.71
C GLY A 84 -9.43 -0.57 -24.99
N SER A 85 -9.35 -1.62 -24.16
CA SER A 85 -10.12 -2.87 -24.35
C SER A 85 -11.39 -2.94 -23.51
N LEU A 86 -11.72 -1.89 -22.75
CA LEU A 86 -12.92 -1.86 -21.92
C LEU A 86 -14.16 -1.68 -22.80
N SER A 87 -15.12 -2.59 -22.63
CA SER A 87 -16.39 -2.61 -23.36
C SER A 87 -17.49 -3.17 -22.48
N THR A 88 -18.72 -2.76 -22.77
CA THR A 88 -19.97 -3.19 -22.13
C THR A 88 -21.03 -3.47 -23.20
N SER A 89 -22.14 -4.10 -22.81
CA SER A 89 -23.29 -4.30 -23.69
C SER A 89 -23.87 -2.96 -24.20
N LYS A 90 -24.60 -3.01 -25.33
CA LYS A 90 -25.26 -1.83 -25.92
C LYS A 90 -26.18 -1.16 -24.89
N GLY A 91 -26.11 0.17 -24.78
CA GLY A 91 -26.92 0.96 -23.84
C GLY A 91 -26.36 1.09 -22.42
N LYS A 92 -25.18 0.52 -22.13
CA LYS A 92 -24.52 0.60 -20.81
C LYS A 92 -23.39 1.64 -20.77
N THR A 93 -23.68 2.84 -21.29
CA THR A 93 -22.69 3.92 -21.43
C THR A 93 -22.15 4.40 -20.08
N GLU A 94 -22.98 4.41 -19.03
CA GLU A 94 -22.57 4.76 -17.67
C GLU A 94 -21.57 3.77 -17.08
N GLN A 95 -21.81 2.47 -17.26
CA GLN A 95 -20.93 1.40 -16.80
C GLN A 95 -19.58 1.48 -17.52
N LEU A 96 -19.60 1.73 -18.83
CA LEU A 96 -18.38 1.95 -19.61
C LEU A 96 -17.62 3.19 -19.13
N ALA A 97 -18.30 4.29 -18.86
CA ALA A 97 -17.69 5.50 -18.33
C ALA A 97 -17.07 5.28 -16.94
N ARG A 98 -17.72 4.49 -16.06
CA ARG A 98 -17.17 4.07 -14.76
C ARG A 98 -15.90 3.25 -14.92
N LEU A 99 -15.93 2.21 -15.76
CA LEU A 99 -14.76 1.37 -16.05
C LEU A 99 -13.59 2.20 -16.58
N LYS A 100 -13.85 3.15 -17.50
CA LYS A 100 -12.83 4.07 -18.00
C LYS A 100 -12.27 4.98 -16.91
N ARG A 101 -13.13 5.53 -16.04
CA ARG A 101 -12.69 6.36 -14.90
C ARG A 101 -11.77 5.58 -13.94
N TRP A 102 -12.12 4.34 -13.60
CA TRP A 102 -11.25 3.48 -12.79
C TRP A 102 -9.93 3.19 -13.50
N CYS A 103 -9.96 2.99 -14.82
CA CYS A 103 -8.75 2.75 -15.59
C CYS A 103 -7.81 3.95 -15.60
N GLU A 104 -8.33 5.16 -15.86
CA GLU A 104 -7.52 6.38 -15.85
C GLU A 104 -6.96 6.69 -14.47
N ARG A 105 -7.74 6.45 -13.41
CA ARG A 105 -7.25 6.58 -12.02
C ARG A 105 -6.10 5.63 -11.73
N MET A 106 -6.28 4.35 -12.05
CA MET A 106 -5.23 3.35 -11.90
C MET A 106 -4.00 3.69 -12.76
N LYS A 107 -4.18 4.25 -13.96
CA LYS A 107 -3.09 4.71 -14.82
C LYS A 107 -2.33 5.90 -14.23
N GLY A 108 -3.04 6.87 -13.65
CA GLY A 108 -2.44 8.03 -12.99
C GLY A 108 -1.59 7.65 -11.77
N GLU A 109 -2.07 6.69 -10.97
CA GLU A 109 -1.39 6.30 -9.72
C GLU A 109 -0.31 5.23 -9.92
N SER A 110 -0.60 4.22 -10.75
CA SER A 110 0.28 3.05 -10.94
C SER A 110 0.97 3.02 -12.31
N GLY A 111 0.83 4.05 -13.14
CA GLY A 111 1.43 4.09 -14.48
C GLY A 111 0.82 3.05 -15.45
N GLU A 112 1.47 2.88 -16.61
CA GLU A 112 1.09 1.84 -17.57
C GLU A 112 1.19 0.43 -16.97
N THR A 113 0.31 -0.47 -17.41
CA THR A 113 0.26 -1.83 -16.89
C THR A 113 1.52 -2.62 -17.24
N ALA A 114 2.27 -3.02 -16.21
CA ALA A 114 3.36 -3.98 -16.37
C ALA A 114 2.79 -5.40 -16.60
N SER A 115 3.59 -6.31 -17.17
CA SER A 115 3.14 -7.70 -17.43
C SER A 115 2.72 -8.49 -16.18
N ARG A 116 3.14 -8.06 -14.98
CA ARG A 116 2.77 -8.68 -13.68
C ARG A 116 1.61 -7.97 -12.99
N ASP A 117 1.12 -6.89 -13.59
CA ASP A 117 0.09 -6.05 -13.03
C ASP A 117 -1.29 -6.67 -13.26
N LYS A 118 -1.97 -6.99 -12.17
CA LYS A 118 -3.35 -7.46 -12.19
C LYS A 118 -4.24 -6.35 -11.67
N ARG A 119 -5.13 -5.86 -12.54
CA ARG A 119 -6.19 -4.91 -12.23
C ARG A 119 -7.51 -5.45 -12.77
N VAL A 120 -8.08 -6.43 -12.10
CA VAL A 120 -9.21 -7.23 -12.62
C VAL A 120 -10.38 -7.20 -11.66
N VAL A 121 -11.56 -6.97 -12.22
CA VAL A 121 -12.85 -7.16 -11.55
C VAL A 121 -13.46 -8.47 -12.07
N ARG A 122 -13.87 -9.35 -11.16
CA ARG A 122 -14.53 -10.62 -11.46
C ARG A 122 -15.81 -10.75 -10.67
N VAL A 123 -16.85 -11.26 -11.31
CA VAL A 123 -18.16 -11.48 -10.69
C VAL A 123 -18.55 -12.94 -10.89
N THR A 124 -18.61 -13.70 -9.81
CA THR A 124 -19.00 -15.11 -9.85
C THR A 124 -20.38 -15.29 -9.24
N LYS A 125 -21.32 -15.83 -10.02
CA LYS A 125 -22.65 -16.21 -9.51
C LYS A 125 -22.55 -17.53 -8.75
N LYS A 126 -23.11 -17.59 -7.55
CA LYS A 126 -23.18 -18.83 -6.75
C LYS A 126 -24.53 -18.92 -6.08
N LYS A 127 -25.08 -20.14 -5.98
CA LYS A 127 -26.27 -20.41 -5.18
C LYS A 127 -25.85 -20.80 -3.77
N ILE A 128 -26.35 -20.10 -2.76
CA ILE A 128 -26.14 -20.42 -1.34
C ILE A 128 -27.51 -20.74 -0.75
N GLY A 129 -27.78 -22.03 -0.57
CA GLY A 129 -29.11 -22.53 -0.17
C GLY A 129 -30.17 -22.20 -1.21
N LYS A 130 -31.20 -21.44 -0.80
CA LYS A 130 -32.31 -21.02 -1.69
C LYS A 130 -32.06 -19.66 -2.38
N ARG A 131 -30.97 -18.96 -2.07
CA ARG A 131 -30.70 -17.60 -2.58
C ARG A 131 -29.56 -17.62 -3.60
N GLU A 132 -29.69 -16.80 -4.64
CA GLU A 132 -28.59 -16.52 -5.57
C GLU A 132 -27.77 -15.34 -5.07
N VAL A 133 -26.45 -15.49 -5.11
CA VAL A 133 -25.50 -14.44 -4.72
C VAL A 133 -24.49 -14.17 -5.81
N ASN A 134 -24.13 -12.91 -5.96
CA ASN A 134 -23.03 -12.45 -6.80
C ASN A 134 -21.81 -12.21 -5.91
N ILE A 135 -20.76 -12.98 -6.15
CA ILE A 135 -19.48 -12.85 -5.44
C ILE A 135 -18.57 -11.97 -6.29
N VAL A 136 -18.33 -10.74 -5.84
CA VAL A 136 -17.45 -9.80 -6.52
C VAL A 136 -16.06 -9.89 -5.93
N THR A 137 -15.08 -9.95 -6.82
CA THR A 137 -13.67 -10.00 -6.50
C THR A 137 -12.94 -8.93 -7.27
N VAL A 138 -12.19 -8.09 -6.57
CA VAL A 138 -11.35 -7.04 -7.13
C VAL A 138 -9.90 -7.35 -6.75
N GLU A 139 -9.06 -7.57 -7.76
CA GLU A 139 -7.62 -7.81 -7.59
C GLU A 139 -6.88 -6.63 -8.23
N LEU A 140 -6.18 -5.85 -7.41
CA LEU A 140 -5.37 -4.71 -7.83
C LEU A 140 -3.92 -4.91 -7.43
N THR A 141 -2.99 -4.48 -8.28
CA THR A 141 -1.55 -4.58 -8.06
C THR A 141 -0.91 -3.21 -8.25
N SER A 142 0.09 -2.89 -7.43
CA SER A 142 0.88 -1.67 -7.60
C SER A 142 1.73 -1.74 -8.88
N LYS A 143 2.17 -0.58 -9.36
CA LYS A 143 3.05 -0.42 -10.52
C LYS A 143 4.20 -1.44 -10.60
N ASP A 144 4.84 -1.68 -9.46
CA ASP A 144 6.02 -2.53 -9.33
C ASP A 144 5.71 -4.03 -9.27
N GLY A 145 4.42 -4.42 -9.20
CA GLY A 145 4.01 -5.81 -9.01
C GLY A 145 4.25 -6.35 -7.60
N LYS A 146 4.75 -5.53 -6.67
CA LYS A 146 5.19 -5.95 -5.32
C LYS A 146 4.06 -5.96 -4.30
N ASN A 147 3.10 -5.05 -4.46
CA ASN A 147 1.95 -4.92 -3.56
C ASN A 147 0.69 -5.32 -4.31
N THR A 148 -0.02 -6.33 -3.79
CA THR A 148 -1.29 -6.79 -4.35
C THR A 148 -2.35 -6.74 -3.27
N VAL A 149 -3.53 -6.24 -3.64
CA VAL A 149 -4.73 -6.23 -2.81
C VAL A 149 -5.78 -7.10 -3.46
N PHE A 150 -6.43 -7.91 -2.63
CA PHE A 150 -7.55 -8.76 -3.03
C PHE A 150 -8.75 -8.46 -2.13
N THR A 151 -9.77 -7.84 -2.71
CA THR A 151 -11.02 -7.54 -2.01
C THR A 151 -12.14 -8.39 -2.57
N LYS A 152 -12.83 -9.13 -1.69
CA LYS A 152 -13.95 -9.99 -2.05
C LYS A 152 -15.17 -9.61 -1.24
N ARG A 153 -16.31 -9.41 -1.90
CA ARG A 153 -17.62 -9.18 -1.26
C ARG A 153 -18.69 -10.06 -1.90
N VAL A 154 -19.71 -10.37 -1.10
CA VAL A 154 -20.88 -11.12 -1.53
C VAL A 154 -22.06 -10.17 -1.56
N PHE A 155 -22.76 -10.12 -2.69
CA PHE A 155 -23.99 -9.35 -2.86
C PHE A 155 -25.15 -10.29 -3.12
N TYR A 156 -26.27 -10.09 -2.42
CA TYR A 156 -27.47 -10.92 -2.58
C TYR A 156 -28.24 -10.44 -3.80
N ALA A 157 -28.45 -11.30 -4.80
CA ALA A 157 -29.21 -10.91 -5.97
C ALA A 157 -30.60 -10.39 -5.54
N PRO A 158 -31.05 -9.22 -6.08
CA PRO A 158 -32.38 -8.70 -5.81
C PRO A 158 -33.48 -9.65 -6.31
#